data_AF-A0AAV9G4R5-F1
#
_entry.id   AF-A0AAV9G4R5-F1
#
_cell.length_a   1.000
_cell.length_b   1.000
_cell.length_c   1.000
_cell.angle_alpha   90.00
_cell.angle_beta   90.00
_cell.angle_gamma   90.00
#
_symmetry.space_group_name_H-M   'P 1'
#
loop_
_entity.id
_entity.type
_entity.pdbx_description
1 polymer ?
#
loop_
_entity_poly.entity_id
_entity_poly.type
_entity_poly.pdbx_seq_one_letter_code
_entity_poly.pdbx_strand_id
1 'polypeptide(L)'
;MDTALSPIEQLVQELLDVILNLVPLDDTARLARCSKCLHFRLQPVLLENEQRRARAMKWACEKGLNNMIRTLVSCYGASPSLVVLRDRDRYGVPTGTWTLHLAAKHHRVDTFDLLLDLGATLEHHAFRSSTAQAFVTNLCQPENRDTLLYSFLHAGLATQLEQQHRDQMLMTVLISGIGLEKWEDERWPYLEVVRLLLDGGANPNFVQRVNPKTKKESLSPLSAAIMSHRWDLFDLLLARGANIHGAPKEEDHGHWVPHPLHVPMCAAAVAMARGQGRISAEPVQRCLDAGADINAAVLSQPFEDPDSWPAISWIRPVHLYLESIDSWEDERGVAEGLQDLLRKGASLDTAMEAPAGYYEVVQQSSYGIVRVGTYMYRLKALSPPVTTLLDKWPPDTLRQRSFLETIKILVRHGGLDPRPGKRLAKYDCSDDVGKEVVIAWQDLLAAVLNLVRTKEDRTGFLFDYIVAKGEYPKLGICDPSAAPWAPPIKRPVIGPLAYATVTRFILAGANINAVLSDARPQDPADKPQTALFKLCDRYACKSYHFFAYHLPRLVPERAAFLTWLVREAGADPTIKCIYWGETGCELRTAAELLRAEMGQFRVEERELAEELIKVLEK
;
A
#
# COMPACT_ATOMS: atom_id res chain seq x y z
N MET A 1 17.34 62.89 35.97
CA MET A 1 18.18 62.23 37.00
C MET A 1 19.41 61.71 36.29
N ASP A 2 20.53 62.41 36.44
CA ASP A 2 21.82 61.96 35.91
C ASP A 2 22.30 60.78 36.75
N THR A 3 22.07 59.56 36.27
CA THR A 3 22.70 58.38 36.85
C THR A 3 24.20 58.48 36.59
N ALA A 4 24.98 58.72 37.65
CA ALA A 4 26.43 58.77 37.58
C ALA A 4 26.96 57.52 36.87
N LEU A 5 27.70 57.72 35.77
CA LEU A 5 28.34 56.63 35.03
C LEU A 5 29.28 55.86 35.95
N SER A 6 29.22 54.54 35.90
CA SER A 6 30.11 53.65 36.64
C SER A 6 31.57 53.92 36.26
N PRO A 7 32.54 53.71 37.17
CA PRO A 7 33.96 53.99 36.91
C PRO A 7 34.51 53.29 35.66
N ILE A 8 33.97 52.12 35.32
CA ILE A 8 34.37 51.36 34.13
C ILE A 8 33.86 52.00 32.82
N GLU A 9 32.71 52.66 32.84
CA GLU A 9 32.19 53.40 31.67
C GLU A 9 33.02 54.65 31.37
N GLN A 10 33.70 55.19 32.39
CA GLN A 10 34.56 56.38 32.29
C GLN A 10 35.99 56.07 31.84
N LEU A 11 36.37 54.79 31.73
CA LEU A 11 37.72 54.41 31.27
C LEU A 11 37.96 54.89 29.84
N VAL A 12 39.16 55.44 29.59
CA VAL A 12 39.62 55.78 28.23
C VAL A 12 39.72 54.50 27.39
N GLN A 13 39.47 54.60 26.08
CA GLN A 13 39.31 53.44 25.20
C GLN A 13 40.53 52.53 25.18
N GLU A 14 41.73 53.09 25.23
CA GLU A 14 42.98 52.34 25.21
C GLU A 14 43.14 51.44 26.44
N LEU A 15 42.76 51.95 27.63
CA LEU A 15 42.78 51.15 28.86
C LEU A 15 41.71 50.07 28.84
N LEU A 16 40.54 50.39 28.29
CA LEU A 16 39.47 49.41 28.12
C LEU A 16 39.93 48.29 27.18
N ASP A 17 40.52 48.60 26.03
CA ASP A 17 41.02 47.61 25.07
C ASP A 17 42.09 46.70 25.67
N VAL A 18 43.02 47.25 26.48
CA VAL A 18 44.02 46.45 27.21
C VAL A 18 43.36 45.49 28.20
N ILE A 19 42.34 45.95 28.94
CA ILE A 19 41.58 45.09 29.86
C ILE A 19 40.85 43.99 29.07
N LEU A 20 40.20 44.34 27.96
CA LEU A 20 39.46 43.39 27.14
C LEU A 20 40.35 42.32 26.50
N ASN A 21 41.60 42.65 26.17
CA ASN A 21 42.58 41.68 25.69
C ASN A 21 42.96 40.63 26.75
N LEU A 22 42.77 40.93 28.03
CA LEU A 22 43.07 40.03 29.15
C LEU A 22 41.83 39.28 29.67
N VAL A 23 40.62 39.72 29.31
CA VAL A 23 39.37 39.17 29.81
C VAL A 23 38.87 38.08 28.86
N PRO A 24 38.49 36.88 29.38
CA PRO A 24 37.84 35.87 28.57
C PRO A 24 36.57 36.41 27.92
N LEU A 25 36.32 36.02 26.68
CA LEU A 25 35.21 36.53 25.89
C LEU A 25 33.85 36.44 26.59
N ASP A 26 33.61 35.34 27.31
CA ASP A 26 32.33 35.12 28.00
C ASP A 26 32.11 36.19 29.09
N ASP A 27 33.18 36.65 29.73
CA ASP A 27 33.13 37.72 30.72
C ASP A 27 33.02 39.09 30.05
N THR A 28 33.63 39.31 28.87
CA THR A 28 33.37 40.51 28.05
C THR A 28 31.90 40.60 27.65
N ALA A 29 31.28 39.48 27.26
CA ALA A 29 29.87 39.43 26.89
C ALA A 29 28.95 39.70 28.09
N ARG A 30 29.30 39.18 29.27
CA ARG A 30 28.61 39.50 30.54
C ARG A 30 28.75 40.98 30.89
N LEU A 31 29.95 41.55 30.73
CA LEU A 31 30.22 42.96 31.00
C LEU A 31 29.40 43.89 30.09
N ALA A 32 29.28 43.52 28.82
CA ALA A 32 28.43 44.23 27.85
C ALA A 32 26.94 44.18 28.19
N ARG A 33 26.48 43.28 29.07
CA ARG A 33 25.08 43.22 29.55
C ARG A 33 24.83 44.10 30.77
N CYS A 34 25.87 44.53 31.48
CA CYS A 34 25.73 45.31 32.71
C CYS A 34 25.34 46.78 32.46
N SER A 35 25.64 47.31 31.27
CA SER A 35 25.37 48.70 30.91
C SER A 35 25.10 48.87 29.42
N LYS A 36 24.22 49.81 29.05
CA LYS A 36 24.01 50.24 27.66
C LYS A 36 25.25 50.92 27.06
N CYS A 37 25.96 51.75 27.84
CA CYS A 37 27.17 52.43 27.38
C CYS A 37 28.29 51.41 27.10
N LEU A 38 28.52 50.48 28.03
CA LEU A 38 29.45 49.38 27.82
C LEU A 38 29.02 48.48 26.66
N HIS A 39 27.72 48.22 26.49
CA HIS A 39 27.22 47.46 25.35
C HIS A 39 27.72 48.05 24.02
N PHE A 40 27.49 49.35 23.80
CA PHE A 40 27.93 50.01 22.57
C PHE A 40 29.45 50.03 22.40
N ARG A 41 30.21 50.25 23.48
CA ARG A 41 31.68 50.27 23.42
C ARG A 41 32.30 48.89 23.20
N LEU A 42 31.70 47.84 23.78
CA LEU A 42 32.21 46.47 23.72
C LEU A 42 31.72 45.70 22.50
N GLN A 43 30.64 46.16 21.86
CA GLN A 43 30.05 45.49 20.69
C GLN A 43 31.06 45.28 19.54
N PRO A 44 31.89 46.26 19.13
CA PRO A 44 32.91 46.04 18.10
C PRO A 44 33.89 44.92 18.45
N VAL A 45 34.39 44.90 19.69
CA VAL A 45 35.35 43.89 20.17
C VAL A 45 34.72 42.49 20.26
N LEU A 46 33.44 42.42 20.66
CA LEU A 46 32.69 41.18 20.69
C LEU A 46 32.41 40.63 19.28
N LEU A 47 32.30 41.49 18.28
CA LEU A 47 31.93 41.15 16.90
C LEU A 47 33.11 41.19 15.91
N GLU A 48 34.32 41.49 16.36
CA GLU A 48 35.51 41.51 15.49
C GLU A 48 35.84 40.12 14.93
N ASN A 49 35.68 39.08 15.75
CA ASN A 49 35.97 37.71 15.36
C ASN A 49 34.78 37.08 14.60
N GLU A 50 35.06 36.53 13.43
CA GLU A 50 34.08 35.87 12.55
C GLU A 50 33.22 34.82 13.26
N GLN A 51 33.80 33.99 14.13
CA GLN A 51 33.05 32.98 14.88
C GLN A 51 32.04 33.60 15.85
N ARG A 52 32.42 34.73 16.46
CA ARG A 52 31.55 35.46 17.39
C ARG A 52 30.41 36.11 16.63
N ARG A 53 30.69 36.70 15.45
CA ARG A 53 29.65 37.17 14.53
C ARG A 53 28.71 36.05 14.13
N ALA A 54 29.23 34.88 13.77
CA ALA A 54 28.43 33.72 13.41
C ALA A 54 27.51 33.28 14.56
N ARG A 55 28.04 33.16 15.79
CA ARG A 55 27.23 32.84 16.98
C ARG A 55 26.18 33.91 17.28
N ALA A 56 26.54 35.19 17.18
CA ALA A 56 25.64 36.31 17.36
C ALA A 56 24.53 36.33 16.30
N MET A 57 24.88 36.08 15.03
CA MET A 57 23.94 35.96 13.92
C MET A 57 22.96 34.81 14.14
N LYS A 58 23.46 33.63 14.55
CA LYS A 58 22.60 32.49 14.90
C LYS A 58 21.61 32.88 15.99
N TRP A 59 22.09 33.38 17.11
CA TRP A 59 21.23 33.78 18.23
C TRP A 59 20.21 34.84 17.82
N ALA A 60 20.63 35.84 17.03
CA ALA A 60 19.75 36.88 16.52
C ALA A 60 18.65 36.30 15.63
N CYS A 61 18.97 35.34 14.75
CA CYS A 61 17.97 34.64 13.92
C CYS A 61 17.00 33.81 14.78
N GLU A 62 17.48 33.07 15.77
CA GLU A 62 16.65 32.23 16.66
C GLU A 62 15.68 33.09 17.53
N LYS A 63 16.14 34.26 17.96
CA LYS A 63 15.38 35.17 18.83
C LYS A 63 14.59 36.25 18.08
N GLY A 64 14.80 36.38 16.78
CA GLY A 64 14.16 37.41 15.95
C GLY A 64 14.66 38.83 16.21
N LEU A 65 15.95 39.00 16.47
CA LEU A 65 16.57 40.30 16.80
C LEU A 65 16.99 41.06 15.55
N ASN A 66 16.00 41.55 14.80
CA ASN A 66 16.17 42.21 13.50
C ASN A 66 17.21 43.35 13.49
N ASN A 67 17.25 44.19 14.54
CA ASN A 67 18.22 45.28 14.66
C ASN A 67 19.67 44.79 14.80
N MET A 68 19.87 43.65 15.47
CA MET A 68 21.19 43.03 15.60
C MET A 68 21.62 42.45 14.25
N ILE A 69 20.71 41.83 13.49
CA ILE A 69 20.99 41.29 12.16
C ILE A 69 21.43 42.40 11.21
N ARG A 70 20.67 43.51 11.13
CA ARG A 70 21.06 44.69 10.32
C ARG A 70 22.45 45.19 10.69
N THR A 71 22.71 45.35 11.99
CA THR A 71 24.02 45.78 12.49
C THR A 71 25.13 44.80 12.09
N LEU A 72 24.92 43.48 12.26
CA LEU A 72 25.89 42.45 11.91
C LEU A 72 26.23 42.46 10.42
N VAL A 73 25.22 42.60 9.54
CA VAL A 73 25.43 42.62 8.09
C VAL A 73 26.06 43.95 7.65
N SER A 74 25.46 45.08 8.00
CA SER A 74 25.86 46.40 7.49
C SER A 74 27.15 46.94 8.11
N CYS A 75 27.37 46.73 9.41
CA CYS A 75 28.52 47.31 10.12
C CYS A 75 29.70 46.34 10.23
N TYR A 76 29.43 45.03 10.26
CA TYR A 76 30.45 44.03 10.55
C TYR A 76 30.65 43.00 9.42
N GLY A 77 29.99 43.18 8.28
CA GLY A 77 30.16 42.34 7.09
C GLY A 77 29.81 40.87 7.34
N ALA A 78 28.91 40.57 8.28
CA ALA A 78 28.42 39.21 8.46
C ALA A 78 27.59 38.79 7.23
N SER A 79 27.74 37.53 6.80
CA SER A 79 26.93 37.00 5.71
C SER A 79 25.46 36.93 6.12
N PRO A 80 24.53 37.51 5.34
CA PRO A 80 23.10 37.34 5.57
C PRO A 80 22.62 35.94 5.18
N SER A 81 23.40 35.15 4.43
CA SER A 81 23.03 33.82 3.91
C SER A 81 23.45 32.68 4.83
N LEU A 82 24.65 32.78 5.42
CA LEU A 82 25.35 31.66 6.02
C LEU A 82 25.89 31.98 7.42
N VAL A 83 25.61 31.08 8.37
CA VAL A 83 26.29 31.03 9.65
C VAL A 83 27.22 29.82 9.70
N VAL A 84 28.53 30.04 9.71
CA VAL A 84 29.53 28.97 9.86
C VAL A 84 29.88 28.79 11.34
N LEU A 85 29.50 27.64 11.91
CA LEU A 85 29.91 27.27 13.26
C LEU A 85 31.14 26.35 13.15
N ARG A 86 32.21 26.69 13.89
CA ARG A 86 33.44 25.87 13.92
C ARG A 86 33.33 24.57 14.72
N ASP A 87 32.12 24.17 15.12
CA ASP A 87 31.92 22.78 15.54
C ASP A 87 32.13 21.91 14.30
N ARG A 88 33.35 21.40 14.21
CA ARG A 88 33.68 20.33 13.28
C ARG A 88 32.80 19.17 13.65
N ASP A 89 32.09 18.65 12.67
CA ASP A 89 31.45 17.36 12.85
C ASP A 89 32.50 16.26 13.12
N ARG A 90 32.04 15.04 13.34
CA ARG A 90 32.92 13.87 13.56
C ARG A 90 33.92 13.62 12.42
N TYR A 91 33.80 14.32 11.28
CA TYR A 91 34.63 14.20 10.09
C TYR A 91 35.48 15.44 9.83
N GLY A 92 35.48 16.43 10.72
CA GLY A 92 36.28 17.63 10.55
C GLY A 92 35.68 18.69 9.62
N VAL A 93 34.48 18.46 9.08
CA VAL A 93 33.82 19.39 8.14
C VAL A 93 33.15 20.51 8.95
N PRO A 94 33.37 21.79 8.59
CA PRO A 94 32.68 22.91 9.22
C PRO A 94 31.16 22.74 9.10
N THR A 95 30.43 22.85 10.21
CA THR A 95 28.97 22.81 10.18
C THR A 95 28.43 24.22 9.97
N GLY A 96 27.96 24.50 8.75
CA GLY A 96 27.18 25.70 8.46
C GLY A 96 25.70 25.51 8.83
N THR A 97 24.95 26.60 8.88
CA THR A 97 23.48 26.59 8.73
C THR A 97 23.04 27.88 8.02
N TRP A 98 22.07 27.79 7.11
CA TRP A 98 21.48 28.99 6.51
C TRP A 98 20.75 29.81 7.57
N THR A 99 20.96 31.13 7.55
CA THR A 99 20.22 32.08 8.41
C THR A 99 18.71 31.93 8.21
N LEU A 100 18.25 31.75 6.96
CA LEU A 100 16.86 31.47 6.61
C LEU A 100 16.34 30.18 7.26
N HIS A 101 17.17 29.13 7.33
CA HIS A 101 16.80 27.91 8.04
C HIS A 101 16.61 28.15 9.53
N LEU A 102 17.46 28.95 10.18
CA LEU A 102 17.32 29.29 11.59
C LEU A 102 16.06 30.10 11.86
N ALA A 103 15.78 31.12 11.04
CA ALA A 103 14.55 31.91 11.16
C ALA A 103 13.30 31.03 10.96
N ALA A 104 13.30 30.16 9.95
CA ALA A 104 12.17 29.26 9.68
C ALA A 104 11.96 28.21 10.76
N LYS A 105 13.03 27.61 11.28
CA LYS A 105 12.98 26.66 12.39
C LYS A 105 12.38 27.26 13.67
N HIS A 106 12.49 28.58 13.84
CA HIS A 106 11.99 29.30 15.01
C HIS A 106 10.76 30.17 14.73
N HIS A 107 10.12 29.98 13.57
CA HIS A 107 8.89 30.69 13.16
C HIS A 107 9.03 32.23 13.24
N ARG A 108 10.18 32.78 12.79
CA ARG A 108 10.47 34.21 12.82
C ARG A 108 10.20 34.87 11.46
N VAL A 109 8.94 35.20 11.18
CA VAL A 109 8.50 35.78 9.89
C VAL A 109 9.24 37.08 9.56
N ASP A 110 9.15 38.10 10.41
CA ASP A 110 9.81 39.39 10.18
C ASP A 110 11.33 39.26 9.98
N THR A 111 11.94 38.30 10.67
CA THR A 111 13.37 38.03 10.54
C THR A 111 13.70 37.33 9.24
N PHE A 112 12.85 36.41 8.80
CA PHE A 112 13.00 35.75 7.51
C PHE A 112 12.89 36.77 6.38
N ASP A 113 11.86 37.61 6.38
CA ASP A 113 11.67 38.65 5.37
C ASP A 113 12.82 39.66 5.38
N LEU A 114 13.28 40.08 6.57
CA LEU A 114 14.48 40.91 6.69
C LEU A 114 15.72 40.26 6.05
N LEU A 115 15.92 38.96 6.25
CA LEU A 115 17.07 38.26 5.67
C LEU A 115 16.95 38.22 4.14
N LEU A 116 15.75 38.05 3.59
CA LEU A 116 15.49 38.17 2.15
C LEU A 116 15.80 39.60 1.64
N ASP A 117 15.35 40.64 2.35
CA ASP A 117 15.63 42.05 2.02
C ASP A 117 17.14 42.37 2.03
N LEU A 118 17.89 41.69 2.92
CA LEU A 118 19.34 41.81 3.01
C LEU A 118 20.09 40.96 1.97
N GLY A 119 19.37 40.29 1.05
CA GLY A 119 19.95 39.50 -0.02
C GLY A 119 20.45 38.12 0.42
N ALA A 120 19.81 37.49 1.41
CA ALA A 120 20.12 36.11 1.77
C ALA A 120 19.84 35.14 0.61
N THR A 121 20.80 34.25 0.33
CA THR A 121 20.77 33.26 -0.75
C THR A 121 21.10 31.85 -0.24
N LEU A 122 20.90 30.83 -1.08
CA LEU A 122 21.19 29.41 -0.79
C LEU A 122 22.41 28.86 -1.52
N GLU A 123 23.06 29.63 -2.40
CA GLU A 123 24.11 29.19 -3.36
C GLU A 123 25.39 28.57 -2.73
N HIS A 124 25.47 28.49 -1.41
CA HIS A 124 26.60 27.85 -0.75
C HIS A 124 26.49 26.32 -0.82
N HIS A 125 27.16 25.70 -1.79
CA HIS A 125 27.23 24.23 -1.97
C HIS A 125 27.86 23.44 -0.80
N ALA A 126 28.26 24.08 0.29
CA ALA A 126 28.93 23.44 1.42
C ALA A 126 27.99 22.61 2.33
N PHE A 127 26.71 22.52 1.98
CA PHE A 127 25.71 21.90 2.84
C PHE A 127 25.42 20.45 2.51
N ARG A 128 25.27 19.66 3.57
CA ARG A 128 24.74 18.30 3.46
C ARG A 128 23.29 18.37 2.98
N SER A 129 22.92 17.49 2.05
CA SER A 129 21.52 17.31 1.61
C SER A 129 20.54 17.17 2.79
N SER A 130 20.95 16.59 3.92
CA SER A 130 20.14 16.50 5.14
C SER A 130 19.70 17.86 5.70
N THR A 131 20.54 18.90 5.63
CA THR A 131 20.21 20.25 6.12
C THR A 131 19.22 20.92 5.20
N ALA A 132 19.39 20.76 3.89
CA ALA A 132 18.45 21.23 2.88
C ALA A 132 17.08 20.55 3.03
N GLN A 133 17.08 19.24 3.24
CA GLN A 133 15.87 18.48 3.53
C GLN A 133 15.17 18.96 4.81
N ALA A 134 15.91 19.18 5.90
CA ALA A 134 15.34 19.71 7.13
C ALA A 134 14.77 21.13 6.94
N PHE A 135 15.41 21.95 6.12
CA PHE A 135 14.92 23.28 5.77
C PHE A 135 13.61 23.23 4.99
N VAL A 136 13.56 22.45 3.89
CA VAL A 136 12.34 22.24 3.11
C VAL A 136 11.21 21.70 3.99
N THR A 137 11.52 20.72 4.84
CA THR A 137 10.54 20.13 5.77
C THR A 137 9.97 21.19 6.70
N ASN A 138 10.81 22.05 7.30
CA ASN A 138 10.38 23.12 8.19
C ASN A 138 9.56 24.19 7.45
N LEU A 139 9.96 24.60 6.24
CA LEU A 139 9.20 25.54 5.42
C LEU A 139 7.81 25.00 5.07
N CYS A 140 7.72 23.69 4.82
CA CYS A 140 6.48 23.00 4.50
C CYS A 140 5.66 22.59 5.73
N GLN A 141 5.97 23.08 6.94
CA GLN A 141 5.11 22.88 8.11
C GLN A 141 3.88 23.80 8.04
N PRO A 142 2.69 23.34 8.47
CA PRO A 142 1.46 24.14 8.40
C PRO A 142 1.59 25.57 8.95
N GLU A 143 2.36 25.75 10.02
CA GLU A 143 2.59 27.05 10.68
C GLU A 143 3.44 28.03 9.85
N ASN A 144 4.26 27.50 8.93
CA ASN A 144 5.24 28.27 8.16
C ASN A 144 4.84 28.50 6.72
N ARG A 145 3.96 27.65 6.18
CA ARG A 145 3.75 27.66 4.74
C ARG A 145 3.12 29.01 4.26
N ASP A 146 2.33 29.72 5.08
CA ASP A 146 1.44 30.83 4.66
C ASP A 146 2.24 32.12 4.51
N THR A 147 3.32 32.17 5.28
CA THR A 147 4.19 33.33 5.43
C THR A 147 5.55 32.98 4.84
N LEU A 148 6.31 32.13 5.53
CA LEU A 148 7.70 31.85 5.19
C LEU A 148 7.88 31.17 3.83
N LEU A 149 7.10 30.13 3.53
CA LEU A 149 7.21 29.45 2.24
C LEU A 149 6.79 30.39 1.10
N TYR A 150 5.73 31.18 1.30
CA TYR A 150 5.30 32.15 0.30
C TYR A 150 6.37 33.21 0.04
N SER A 151 6.92 33.85 1.08
CA SER A 151 8.03 34.81 0.96
C SER A 151 9.25 34.18 0.28
N PHE A 152 9.59 32.94 0.64
CA PHE A 152 10.69 32.18 0.06
C PHE A 152 10.52 31.97 -1.46
N LEU A 153 9.31 31.60 -1.90
CA LEU A 153 9.00 31.36 -3.30
C LEU A 153 8.96 32.65 -4.11
N HIS A 154 8.40 33.73 -3.57
CA HIS A 154 8.38 35.05 -4.21
C HIS A 154 9.77 35.64 -4.38
N ALA A 155 10.68 35.38 -3.45
CA ALA A 155 12.08 35.75 -3.58
C ALA A 155 12.83 34.92 -4.65
N GLY A 156 12.17 33.96 -5.32
CA GLY A 156 12.77 33.14 -6.38
C GLY A 156 13.80 32.12 -5.88
N LEU A 157 13.91 31.91 -4.57
CA LEU A 157 14.95 31.08 -3.95
C LEU A 157 14.78 29.57 -4.21
N ALA A 158 13.60 29.13 -4.68
CA ALA A 158 13.40 27.74 -5.08
C ALA A 158 14.35 27.29 -6.20
N THR A 159 14.73 28.19 -7.10
CA THR A 159 15.65 27.88 -8.22
C THR A 159 17.07 27.59 -7.75
N GLN A 160 17.44 28.09 -6.56
CA GLN A 160 18.75 27.86 -5.94
C GLN A 160 18.83 26.53 -5.18
N LEU A 161 17.71 25.84 -4.99
CA LEU A 161 17.70 24.48 -4.44
C LEU A 161 18.14 23.47 -5.50
N GLU A 162 18.56 22.29 -5.06
CA GLU A 162 18.70 21.14 -5.96
C GLU A 162 17.30 20.63 -6.38
N GLN A 163 17.23 19.99 -7.56
CA GLN A 163 15.97 19.48 -8.12
C GLN A 163 15.18 18.62 -7.13
N GLN A 164 15.86 17.67 -6.48
CA GLN A 164 15.24 16.77 -5.49
C GLN A 164 14.54 17.52 -4.35
N HIS A 165 15.12 18.64 -3.89
CA HIS A 165 14.54 19.43 -2.81
C HIS A 165 13.32 20.24 -3.27
N ARG A 166 13.32 20.75 -4.50
CA ARG A 166 12.13 21.37 -5.11
C ARG A 166 11.00 20.38 -5.27
N ASP A 167 11.32 19.19 -5.78
CA ASP A 167 10.37 18.12 -5.99
C ASP A 167 9.75 17.63 -4.68
N GLN A 168 10.58 17.46 -3.65
CA GLN A 168 10.12 17.15 -2.30
C GLN A 168 9.24 18.26 -1.72
N MET A 169 9.58 19.53 -1.96
CA MET A 169 8.78 20.66 -1.50
C MET A 169 7.39 20.64 -2.13
N LEU A 170 7.30 20.46 -3.46
CA LEU A 170 6.05 20.29 -4.19
C LEU A 170 5.20 19.15 -3.63
N MET A 171 5.80 17.97 -3.45
CA MET A 171 5.06 16.83 -2.92
C MET A 171 4.65 16.99 -1.47
N THR A 172 5.47 17.64 -0.63
CA THR A 172 5.13 17.87 0.78
C THR A 172 3.92 18.80 0.89
N VAL A 173 3.90 19.86 0.07
CA VAL A 173 2.73 20.75 -0.04
C VAL A 173 1.50 19.95 -0.47
N LEU A 174 1.59 19.16 -1.55
CA LEU A 174 0.49 18.33 -2.10
C LEU A 174 -0.05 17.27 -1.13
N ILE A 175 0.84 16.49 -0.51
CA ILE A 175 0.46 15.42 0.43
C ILE A 175 -0.19 15.98 1.68
N SER A 176 0.31 17.12 2.17
CA SER A 176 -0.31 17.78 3.32
C SER A 176 -1.75 18.17 3.07
N GLY A 177 -2.16 18.16 1.79
CA GLY A 177 -3.51 18.41 1.39
C GLY A 177 -4.46 17.22 1.36
N ILE A 178 -3.97 16.01 1.56
CA ILE A 178 -4.80 14.81 1.49
C ILE A 178 -5.50 14.62 2.85
N GLY A 179 -6.84 14.48 2.83
CA GLY A 179 -7.64 14.13 4.02
C GLY A 179 -8.13 15.32 4.86
N LEU A 180 -7.84 16.56 4.47
CA LEU A 180 -8.49 17.73 5.07
C LEU A 180 -9.90 17.84 4.46
N GLU A 181 -10.94 17.47 5.21
CA GLU A 181 -12.34 17.54 4.75
C GLU A 181 -12.82 18.98 4.47
N LYS A 182 -12.16 19.97 5.07
CA LYS A 182 -12.51 21.39 4.94
C LYS A 182 -11.31 22.20 4.48
N TRP A 183 -11.21 22.36 3.16
CA TRP A 183 -10.30 23.29 2.48
C TRP A 183 -10.86 24.72 2.41
N GLU A 184 -12.07 24.93 2.93
CA GLU A 184 -12.82 26.18 2.81
C GLU A 184 -12.20 27.36 3.58
N ASP A 185 -11.07 27.17 4.28
CA ASP A 185 -10.32 28.32 4.76
C ASP A 185 -9.59 28.96 3.57
N GLU A 186 -10.30 29.85 2.86
CA GLU A 186 -9.88 30.65 1.68
C GLU A 186 -8.56 31.42 1.88
N ARG A 187 -7.99 31.40 3.09
CA ARG A 187 -6.80 32.15 3.46
C ARG A 187 -5.53 31.63 2.81
N TRP A 188 -5.49 30.37 2.37
CA TRP A 188 -4.27 29.77 1.83
C TRP A 188 -4.16 29.93 0.30
N PRO A 189 -3.14 30.62 -0.25
CA PRO A 189 -2.94 30.77 -1.70
C PRO A 189 -2.32 29.52 -2.34
N TYR A 190 -2.99 28.37 -2.19
CA TYR A 190 -2.39 27.05 -2.38
C TYR A 190 -2.01 26.79 -3.85
N LEU A 191 -2.94 27.17 -4.74
CA LEU A 191 -2.74 27.11 -6.18
C LEU A 191 -1.53 27.96 -6.61
N GLU A 192 -1.34 29.11 -5.98
CA GLU A 192 -0.22 30.01 -6.28
C GLU A 192 1.11 29.44 -5.79
N VAL A 193 1.16 28.86 -4.59
CA VAL A 193 2.35 28.18 -4.06
C VAL A 193 2.79 27.04 -5.00
N VAL A 194 1.84 26.20 -5.43
CA VAL A 194 2.14 25.12 -6.39
C VAL A 194 2.61 25.67 -7.74
N ARG A 195 1.99 26.75 -8.23
CA ARG A 195 2.41 27.43 -9.46
C ARG A 195 3.84 27.95 -9.35
N LEU A 196 4.18 28.66 -8.28
CA LEU A 196 5.52 29.20 -8.04
C LEU A 196 6.58 28.08 -7.92
N LEU A 197 6.23 26.94 -7.33
CA LEU A 197 7.12 25.77 -7.26
C LEU A 197 7.40 25.19 -8.66
N LEU A 198 6.35 25.05 -9.48
CA LEU A 198 6.46 24.57 -10.87
C LEU A 198 7.23 25.58 -11.74
N ASP A 199 7.00 26.89 -11.56
CA ASP A 199 7.77 27.96 -12.21
C ASP A 199 9.24 27.96 -11.79
N GLY A 200 9.51 27.60 -10.53
CA GLY A 200 10.85 27.36 -10.00
C GLY A 200 11.51 26.07 -10.51
N GLY A 201 10.84 25.31 -11.38
CA GLY A 201 11.37 24.10 -11.99
C GLY A 201 11.14 22.82 -11.17
N ALA A 202 10.19 22.79 -10.23
CA ALA A 202 9.78 21.52 -9.62
C ALA A 202 9.18 20.58 -10.69
N ASN A 203 9.53 19.30 -10.62
CA ASN A 203 9.10 18.30 -11.58
C ASN A 203 7.68 17.82 -11.26
N PRO A 204 6.67 18.05 -12.13
CA PRO A 204 5.30 17.61 -11.90
C PRO A 204 5.12 16.08 -12.00
N ASN A 205 6.16 15.36 -12.43
CA ASN A 205 6.20 13.91 -12.55
C ASN A 205 7.02 13.22 -11.45
N PHE A 206 7.52 13.97 -10.47
CA PHE A 206 8.27 13.38 -9.36
C PHE A 206 7.41 12.36 -8.60
N VAL A 207 8.00 11.25 -8.14
CA VAL A 207 7.27 10.23 -7.38
C VAL A 207 7.85 10.14 -5.98
N GLN A 208 7.03 10.45 -4.97
CA GLN A 208 7.42 10.34 -3.57
C GLN A 208 6.72 9.17 -2.88
N ARG A 209 7.43 8.52 -1.97
CA ARG A 209 6.85 7.56 -1.02
C ARG A 209 6.29 8.30 0.18
N VAL A 210 5.00 8.13 0.45
CA VAL A 210 4.28 8.98 1.42
C VAL A 210 4.38 8.47 2.85
N ASN A 211 4.65 7.18 3.03
CA ASN A 211 4.80 6.61 4.36
C ASN A 211 6.14 5.86 4.49
N PRO A 212 7.17 6.45 5.11
CA PRO A 212 8.46 5.78 5.27
C PRO A 212 8.39 4.58 6.22
N LYS A 213 7.44 4.57 7.16
CA LYS A 213 7.28 3.46 8.14
C LYS A 213 6.62 2.24 7.51
N THR A 214 5.57 2.45 6.71
CA THR A 214 4.85 1.34 6.08
C THR A 214 5.36 1.02 4.67
N LYS A 215 6.03 1.97 4.00
CA LYS A 215 6.47 1.90 2.59
C LYS A 215 5.34 1.49 1.62
N LYS A 216 4.08 1.74 1.99
CA LYS A 216 2.90 1.15 1.31
C LYS A 216 2.44 1.90 0.06
N GLU A 217 2.81 3.16 -0.08
CA GLU A 217 2.22 4.05 -1.08
C GLU A 217 3.28 4.95 -1.73
N SER A 218 3.10 5.16 -3.03
CA SER A 218 3.89 6.06 -3.87
C SER A 218 2.89 6.99 -4.53
N LEU A 219 3.16 8.28 -4.53
CA LEU A 219 2.27 9.29 -5.09
C LEU A 219 3.08 10.19 -6.02
N SER A 220 2.45 10.61 -7.11
CA SER A 220 2.90 11.71 -7.96
C SER A 220 2.13 12.99 -7.58
N PRO A 221 2.59 14.18 -8.01
CA PRO A 221 1.86 15.42 -7.81
C PRO A 221 0.42 15.34 -8.32
N LEU A 222 0.24 14.79 -9.52
CA LEU A 222 -1.08 14.67 -10.16
C LEU A 222 -1.99 13.73 -9.37
N SER A 223 -1.47 12.60 -8.89
CA SER A 223 -2.22 11.70 -8.02
C SER A 223 -2.58 12.32 -6.67
N ALA A 224 -1.72 13.14 -6.09
CA ALA A 224 -2.03 13.86 -4.85
C ALA A 224 -3.16 14.89 -5.05
N ALA A 225 -3.20 15.57 -6.20
CA ALA A 225 -4.32 16.46 -6.57
C ALA A 225 -5.64 15.68 -6.70
N ILE A 226 -5.61 14.48 -7.31
CA ILE A 226 -6.78 13.59 -7.41
C ILE A 226 -7.27 13.16 -6.03
N MET A 227 -6.35 12.69 -5.16
CA MET A 227 -6.68 12.20 -3.82
C MET A 227 -7.19 13.30 -2.87
N SER A 228 -6.88 14.57 -3.16
CA SER A 228 -7.39 15.74 -2.44
C SER A 228 -8.64 16.35 -3.10
N HIS A 229 -9.14 15.78 -4.20
CA HIS A 229 -10.25 16.31 -4.99
C HIS A 229 -10.05 17.77 -5.45
N ARG A 230 -8.80 18.14 -5.78
CA ARG A 230 -8.41 19.50 -6.19
C ARG A 230 -8.22 19.58 -7.69
N TRP A 231 -9.32 19.81 -8.41
CA TRP A 231 -9.32 19.86 -9.88
C TRP A 231 -8.57 21.06 -10.45
N ASP A 232 -8.52 22.17 -9.70
CA ASP A 232 -7.69 23.33 -10.03
C ASP A 232 -6.19 22.97 -10.09
N LEU A 233 -5.73 22.15 -9.15
CA LEU A 233 -4.36 21.63 -9.15
C LEU A 233 -4.15 20.56 -10.22
N PHE A 234 -5.14 19.70 -10.44
CA PHE A 234 -5.10 18.69 -11.51
C PHE A 234 -4.89 19.36 -12.87
N ASP A 235 -5.71 20.37 -13.19
CA ASP A 235 -5.63 21.11 -14.45
C ASP A 235 -4.31 21.88 -14.57
N LEU A 236 -3.84 22.52 -13.49
CA LEU A 236 -2.54 23.20 -13.45
C LEU A 236 -1.38 22.21 -13.72
N LEU A 237 -1.36 21.05 -13.07
CA LEU A 237 -0.29 20.07 -13.20
C LEU A 237 -0.23 19.50 -14.62
N LEU A 238 -1.39 19.18 -15.23
CA LEU A 238 -1.45 18.76 -16.63
C LEU A 238 -0.94 19.86 -17.56
N ALA A 239 -1.34 21.12 -17.33
CA ALA A 239 -0.85 22.26 -18.12
C ALA A 239 0.67 22.48 -17.99
N ARG A 240 1.29 21.96 -16.91
CA ARG A 240 2.75 21.97 -16.70
C ARG A 240 3.45 20.67 -17.12
N GLY A 241 2.76 19.77 -17.81
CA GLY A 241 3.37 18.55 -18.36
C GLY A 241 3.39 17.36 -17.41
N ALA A 242 2.49 17.31 -16.41
CA ALA A 242 2.25 16.08 -15.67
C ALA A 242 1.75 14.96 -16.60
N ASN A 243 2.30 13.76 -16.42
CA ASN A 243 1.98 12.60 -17.23
C ASN A 243 0.74 11.90 -16.65
N ILE A 244 -0.35 11.92 -17.40
CA ILE A 244 -1.62 11.28 -17.02
C ILE A 244 -1.52 9.75 -16.89
N HIS A 245 -0.55 9.12 -17.57
CA HIS A 245 -0.28 7.68 -17.46
C HIS A 245 0.64 7.33 -16.28
N GLY A 246 1.08 8.32 -15.51
CA GLY A 246 2.06 8.18 -14.44
C GLY A 246 3.50 8.25 -14.97
N ALA A 247 4.41 8.73 -14.12
CA ALA A 247 5.82 8.76 -14.46
C ALA A 247 6.36 7.33 -14.63
N PRO A 248 7.18 7.04 -15.65
CA PRO A 248 7.92 5.79 -15.69
C PRO A 248 8.74 5.70 -14.40
N LYS A 249 8.65 4.57 -13.69
CA LYS A 249 9.45 4.39 -12.48
C LYS A 249 10.91 4.47 -12.88
N GLU A 250 11.62 5.49 -12.39
CA GLU A 250 13.08 5.48 -12.40
C GLU A 250 13.53 4.20 -11.70
N GLU A 251 14.44 3.46 -12.33
CA GLU A 251 14.86 2.09 -11.99
C GLU A 251 15.47 1.97 -10.59
N ASP A 252 15.61 3.07 -9.87
CA ASP A 252 16.67 3.24 -8.88
C ASP A 252 16.37 2.61 -7.50
N HIS A 253 15.16 2.11 -7.25
CA HIS A 253 14.80 1.62 -5.92
C HIS A 253 14.05 0.28 -6.00
N GLY A 254 14.79 -0.83 -5.79
CA GLY A 254 14.34 -2.24 -5.74
C GLY A 254 13.32 -2.61 -4.66
N HIS A 255 12.46 -1.67 -4.28
CA HIS A 255 11.35 -1.85 -3.37
C HIS A 255 10.08 -1.42 -4.11
N TRP A 256 9.31 -2.39 -4.59
CA TRP A 256 7.99 -2.16 -5.15
C TRP A 256 7.04 -1.67 -4.08
N VAL A 257 6.00 -0.98 -4.54
CA VAL A 257 5.02 -0.35 -3.67
C VAL A 257 3.70 -1.11 -3.81
N PRO A 258 3.08 -1.55 -2.70
CA PRO A 258 1.80 -2.27 -2.73
C PRO A 258 0.69 -1.51 -3.43
N HIS A 259 0.63 -0.19 -3.28
CA HIS A 259 -0.34 0.65 -3.97
C HIS A 259 0.39 1.59 -4.93
N PRO A 260 0.36 1.33 -6.25
CA PRO A 260 1.01 2.16 -7.24
C PRO A 260 0.21 3.45 -7.51
N LEU A 261 -0.08 4.23 -6.46
CA LEU A 261 -0.87 5.46 -6.55
C LEU A 261 -0.13 6.57 -7.33
N HIS A 262 1.12 6.39 -7.74
CA HIS A 262 1.82 7.31 -8.63
C HIS A 262 1.21 7.32 -10.04
N VAL A 263 0.44 6.29 -10.40
CA VAL A 263 -0.36 6.26 -11.61
C VAL A 263 -1.71 6.95 -11.35
N PRO A 264 -2.03 8.06 -12.03
CA PRO A 264 -3.22 8.87 -11.76
C PRO A 264 -4.53 8.08 -11.81
N MET A 265 -4.71 7.19 -12.78
CA MET A 265 -5.93 6.36 -12.85
C MET A 265 -6.08 5.42 -11.64
N CYS A 266 -4.97 4.88 -11.12
CA CYS A 266 -4.97 4.09 -9.90
C CYS A 266 -5.37 4.94 -8.69
N ALA A 267 -4.83 6.15 -8.56
CA ALA A 267 -5.23 7.09 -7.52
C ALA A 267 -6.71 7.50 -7.63
N ALA A 268 -7.22 7.72 -8.84
CA ALA A 268 -8.62 8.02 -9.09
C ALA A 268 -9.55 6.89 -8.66
N ALA A 269 -9.19 5.64 -8.96
CA ALA A 269 -9.92 4.47 -8.50
C ALA A 269 -9.93 4.35 -6.96
N VAL A 270 -8.80 4.60 -6.30
CA VAL A 270 -8.74 4.60 -4.82
C VAL A 270 -9.55 5.76 -4.22
N ALA A 271 -9.45 6.97 -4.76
CA ALA A 271 -10.23 8.12 -4.32
C ALA A 271 -11.75 7.87 -4.47
N MET A 272 -12.15 7.25 -5.58
CA MET A 272 -13.54 6.86 -5.83
C MET A 272 -14.04 5.80 -4.83
N ALA A 273 -13.19 4.84 -4.45
CA ALA A 273 -13.55 3.81 -3.46
C ALA A 273 -13.66 4.36 -2.02
N ARG A 274 -12.84 5.35 -1.67
CA ARG A 274 -12.77 5.93 -0.32
C ARG A 274 -13.72 7.12 -0.08
N GLY A 275 -14.32 7.70 -1.12
CA GLY A 275 -15.25 8.81 -1.00
C GLY A 275 -16.50 8.43 -0.21
N GLN A 276 -16.54 8.74 1.09
CA GLN A 276 -17.65 8.40 1.97
C GLN A 276 -18.93 9.18 1.58
N GLY A 277 -20.00 8.49 1.22
CA GLY A 277 -21.36 9.04 1.12
C GLY A 277 -21.71 9.82 -0.15
N ARG A 278 -20.74 10.06 -1.05
CA ARG A 278 -20.98 10.50 -2.43
C ARG A 278 -19.98 9.80 -3.34
N ILE A 279 -20.47 8.84 -4.13
CA ILE A 279 -19.71 8.28 -5.24
C ILE A 279 -19.49 9.41 -6.23
N SER A 280 -18.35 10.08 -6.12
CA SER A 280 -17.91 10.92 -7.20
C SER A 280 -17.17 10.02 -8.17
N ALA A 281 -17.81 9.67 -9.28
CA ALA A 281 -17.12 9.11 -10.45
C ALA A 281 -16.23 10.18 -11.14
N GLU A 282 -16.27 11.42 -10.66
CA GLU A 282 -15.53 12.55 -11.19
C GLU A 282 -14.01 12.31 -11.27
N PRO A 283 -13.30 11.73 -10.28
CA PRO A 283 -11.87 11.46 -10.40
C PRO A 283 -11.53 10.59 -11.61
N VAL A 284 -12.31 9.53 -11.82
CA VAL A 284 -12.13 8.62 -12.95
C VAL A 284 -12.50 9.31 -14.25
N GLN A 285 -13.62 10.03 -14.30
CA GLN A 285 -14.04 10.78 -15.49
C GLN A 285 -12.98 11.81 -15.91
N ARG A 286 -12.45 12.61 -14.97
CA ARG A 286 -11.40 13.60 -15.24
C ARG A 286 -10.13 12.96 -15.79
N CYS A 287 -9.74 11.80 -15.25
CA CYS A 287 -8.59 11.06 -15.78
C CYS A 287 -8.85 10.59 -17.22
N LEU A 288 -10.04 10.05 -17.49
CA LEU A 288 -10.42 9.61 -18.84
C LEU A 288 -10.47 10.77 -19.83
N ASP A 289 -11.02 11.92 -19.42
CA ASP A 289 -11.07 13.14 -20.24
C ASP A 289 -9.67 13.65 -20.59
N ALA A 290 -8.71 13.44 -19.68
CA ALA A 290 -7.29 13.72 -19.90
C ALA A 290 -6.54 12.62 -20.68
N GLY A 291 -7.24 11.56 -21.13
CA GLY A 291 -6.66 10.48 -21.94
C GLY A 291 -6.03 9.32 -21.15
N ALA A 292 -6.29 9.22 -19.84
CA ALA A 292 -5.81 8.09 -19.03
C ALA A 292 -6.37 6.75 -19.52
N ASP A 293 -5.57 5.69 -19.43
CA ASP A 293 -6.03 4.32 -19.68
C ASP A 293 -6.69 3.74 -18.42
N ILE A 294 -7.97 3.39 -18.50
CA ILE A 294 -8.73 2.74 -17.42
C ILE A 294 -8.19 1.35 -17.06
N ASN A 295 -7.48 0.72 -17.99
CA ASN A 295 -6.89 -0.61 -17.85
C ASN A 295 -5.38 -0.57 -17.64
N ALA A 296 -4.82 0.60 -17.31
CA ALA A 296 -3.40 0.78 -17.04
C ALA A 296 -2.91 -0.30 -16.07
N ALA A 297 -2.00 -1.15 -16.55
CA ALA A 297 -1.46 -2.24 -15.79
C ALA A 297 -0.14 -1.82 -15.14
N VAL A 298 -0.07 -1.96 -13.82
CA VAL A 298 1.08 -1.50 -13.06
C VAL A 298 1.59 -2.63 -12.18
N LEU A 299 2.90 -2.78 -12.08
CA LEU A 299 3.50 -3.72 -11.12
C LEU A 299 3.27 -3.23 -9.70
N SER A 300 2.58 -4.08 -8.93
CA SER A 300 2.42 -3.98 -7.49
C SER A 300 3.12 -5.16 -6.82
N GLN A 301 3.68 -4.91 -5.65
CA GLN A 301 4.09 -5.97 -4.75
C GLN A 301 2.97 -6.18 -3.73
N PRO A 302 2.17 -7.26 -3.84
CA PRO A 302 1.17 -7.57 -2.84
C PRO A 302 1.78 -7.59 -1.44
N PHE A 303 0.96 -7.27 -0.44
CA PHE A 303 1.37 -7.33 0.96
C PHE A 303 1.60 -8.79 1.33
N GLU A 304 2.83 -9.27 1.17
CA GLU A 304 3.17 -10.65 1.43
C GLU A 304 3.93 -10.81 2.76
N ASP A 305 3.82 -12.03 3.26
CA ASP A 305 4.52 -12.54 4.41
C ASP A 305 6.03 -12.24 4.25
N PRO A 306 6.69 -11.59 5.23
CA PRO A 306 8.13 -11.30 5.16
C PRO A 306 8.99 -12.55 4.92
N ASP A 307 8.48 -13.75 5.21
CA ASP A 307 9.19 -15.01 5.01
C ASP A 307 9.00 -15.62 3.61
N SER A 308 8.10 -15.05 2.79
CA SER A 308 7.86 -15.50 1.42
C SER A 308 8.74 -14.78 0.40
N TRP A 309 9.09 -15.47 -0.69
CA TRP A 309 9.78 -14.85 -1.82
C TRP A 309 8.94 -13.66 -2.33
N PRO A 310 9.56 -12.49 -2.57
CA PRO A 310 8.81 -11.31 -2.96
C PRO A 310 8.08 -11.58 -4.29
N ALA A 311 6.77 -11.74 -4.23
CA ALA A 311 5.96 -11.81 -5.42
C ALA A 311 5.58 -10.41 -5.87
N ILE A 312 5.41 -10.27 -7.19
CA ILE A 312 4.80 -9.09 -7.80
C ILE A 312 3.61 -9.55 -8.64
N SER A 313 2.61 -8.69 -8.76
CA SER A 313 1.46 -8.90 -9.63
C SER A 313 1.21 -7.63 -10.45
N TRP A 314 0.64 -7.83 -11.65
CA TRP A 314 0.09 -6.72 -12.39
C TRP A 314 -1.26 -6.37 -11.80
N ILE A 315 -1.41 -5.13 -11.32
CA ILE A 315 -2.66 -4.61 -10.78
C ILE A 315 -3.24 -3.57 -11.74
N ARG A 316 -4.58 -3.51 -11.81
CA ARG A 316 -5.32 -2.49 -12.57
C ARG A 316 -6.11 -1.58 -11.63
N PRO A 317 -6.50 -0.38 -12.08
CA PRO A 317 -7.35 0.53 -11.32
C PRO A 317 -8.58 -0.13 -10.68
N VAL A 318 -9.30 -1.00 -11.41
CA VAL A 318 -10.48 -1.70 -10.85
C VAL A 318 -10.15 -2.63 -9.68
N HIS A 319 -8.96 -3.23 -9.65
CA HIS A 319 -8.54 -4.08 -8.54
C HIS A 319 -8.19 -3.23 -7.32
N LEU A 320 -7.50 -2.09 -7.52
CA LEU A 320 -7.23 -1.13 -6.46
C LEU A 320 -8.50 -0.50 -5.90
N TYR A 321 -9.51 -0.23 -6.74
CA TYR A 321 -10.83 0.18 -6.29
C TYR A 321 -11.39 -0.82 -5.28
N LEU A 322 -11.42 -2.12 -5.64
CA LEU A 322 -11.95 -3.17 -4.78
C LEU A 322 -11.14 -3.36 -3.50
N GLU A 323 -9.81 -3.30 -3.59
CA GLU A 323 -8.91 -3.39 -2.44
C GLU A 323 -9.00 -2.18 -1.51
N SER A 324 -9.44 -1.02 -1.99
CA SER A 324 -9.51 0.23 -1.23
C SER A 324 -10.87 0.51 -0.59
N ILE A 325 -11.86 -0.38 -0.78
CA ILE A 325 -13.14 -0.29 -0.07
C ILE A 325 -12.86 -0.59 1.40
N ASP A 326 -13.08 0.38 2.28
CA ASP A 326 -12.82 0.26 3.72
C ASP A 326 -14.10 0.00 4.54
N SER A 327 -15.28 0.22 3.95
CA SER A 327 -16.59 -0.04 4.55
C SER A 327 -17.64 -0.35 3.49
N TRP A 328 -18.68 -1.08 3.87
CA TRP A 328 -19.83 -1.44 3.05
C TRP A 328 -21.14 -0.82 3.55
N GLU A 329 -21.06 0.05 4.57
CA GLU A 329 -22.22 0.74 5.16
C GLU A 329 -22.92 1.68 4.16
N ASP A 330 -22.19 2.19 3.16
CA ASP A 330 -22.80 2.90 2.04
C ASP A 330 -23.42 1.90 1.06
N GLU A 331 -24.72 1.63 1.24
CA GLU A 331 -25.45 0.59 0.53
C GLU A 331 -25.45 0.75 -1.01
N ARG A 332 -25.31 1.97 -1.52
CA ARG A 332 -25.36 2.26 -2.97
C ARG A 332 -24.00 2.63 -3.54
N GLY A 333 -23.16 3.23 -2.70
CA GLY A 333 -21.80 3.69 -2.97
C GLY A 333 -20.99 2.78 -3.90
N VAL A 334 -20.74 1.58 -3.40
CA VAL A 334 -19.69 0.73 -3.96
C VAL A 334 -20.14 0.01 -5.23
N ALA A 335 -21.38 -0.48 -5.25
CA ALA A 335 -21.89 -1.25 -6.38
C ALA A 335 -22.09 -0.37 -7.62
N GLU A 336 -22.63 0.84 -7.44
CA GLU A 336 -22.81 1.81 -8.54
C GLU A 336 -21.46 2.29 -9.07
N GLY A 337 -20.49 2.54 -8.18
CA GLY A 337 -19.15 2.94 -8.57
C GLY A 337 -18.41 1.88 -9.39
N LEU A 338 -18.45 0.61 -8.95
CA LEU A 338 -17.92 -0.50 -9.74
C LEU A 338 -18.63 -0.61 -11.10
N GLN A 339 -19.96 -0.49 -11.13
CA GLN A 339 -20.71 -0.59 -12.37
C GLN A 339 -20.33 0.52 -13.35
N ASP A 340 -20.09 1.74 -12.85
CA ASP A 340 -19.61 2.85 -13.66
C ASP A 340 -18.21 2.57 -14.26
N LEU A 341 -17.25 2.07 -13.46
CA LEU A 341 -15.95 1.63 -13.96
C LEU A 341 -16.07 0.59 -15.09
N LEU A 342 -16.93 -0.40 -14.90
CA LEU A 342 -17.16 -1.45 -15.91
C LEU A 342 -17.82 -0.90 -17.18
N ARG A 343 -18.78 0.02 -17.06
CA ARG A 343 -19.40 0.71 -18.22
C ARG A 343 -18.37 1.53 -19.00
N LYS A 344 -17.39 2.10 -18.31
CA LYS A 344 -16.26 2.85 -18.90
C LYS A 344 -15.18 1.94 -19.50
N GLY A 345 -15.35 0.62 -19.46
CA GLY A 345 -14.46 -0.34 -20.10
C GLY A 345 -13.36 -0.90 -19.20
N ALA A 346 -13.49 -0.77 -17.87
CA ALA A 346 -12.57 -1.44 -16.94
C ALA A 346 -12.66 -2.97 -17.10
N SER A 347 -11.49 -3.62 -17.26
CA SER A 347 -11.36 -5.05 -17.47
C SER A 347 -11.03 -5.79 -16.18
N LEU A 348 -11.81 -6.83 -15.90
CA LEU A 348 -11.63 -7.75 -14.78
C LEU A 348 -10.67 -8.92 -15.10
N ASP A 349 -10.09 -8.96 -16.30
CA ASP A 349 -9.26 -10.08 -16.73
C ASP A 349 -8.00 -10.21 -15.86
N THR A 350 -7.72 -11.42 -15.39
CA THR A 350 -6.52 -11.74 -14.60
C THR A 350 -5.38 -12.30 -15.43
N ALA A 351 -5.65 -12.73 -16.67
CA ALA A 351 -4.65 -13.19 -17.61
C ALA A 351 -3.98 -11.96 -18.25
N MET A 352 -2.84 -11.57 -17.69
CA MET A 352 -2.10 -10.42 -18.23
C MET A 352 -0.85 -10.85 -18.96
N GLU A 353 -0.78 -10.45 -20.23
CA GLU A 353 0.47 -10.31 -20.95
C GLU A 353 1.19 -9.06 -20.43
N ALA A 354 2.48 -9.20 -20.12
CA ALA A 354 3.27 -8.05 -19.71
C ALA A 354 3.21 -6.97 -20.81
N PRO A 355 3.01 -5.68 -20.48
CA PRO A 355 3.04 -4.60 -21.46
C PRO A 355 4.33 -4.68 -22.28
N ALA A 356 4.21 -4.64 -23.61
CA ALA A 356 5.36 -4.71 -24.49
C ALA A 356 6.35 -3.58 -24.18
N GLY A 357 7.63 -3.94 -23.98
CA GLY A 357 8.73 -2.98 -23.85
C GLY A 357 9.02 -2.43 -22.46
N TYR A 358 8.29 -2.83 -21.41
CA TYR A 358 8.51 -2.27 -20.06
C TYR A 358 9.67 -2.91 -19.28
N TYR A 359 10.01 -4.17 -19.57
CA TYR A 359 11.09 -4.90 -18.89
C TYR A 359 11.76 -5.86 -19.87
N GLU A 360 13.10 -5.99 -19.78
CA GLU A 360 13.79 -7.17 -20.29
C GLU A 360 13.31 -8.36 -19.45
N VAL A 361 12.26 -9.04 -19.91
CA VAL A 361 11.84 -10.30 -19.31
C VAL A 361 12.92 -11.32 -19.64
N VAL A 362 13.93 -11.40 -18.77
CA VAL A 362 15.03 -12.36 -18.84
C VAL A 362 14.45 -13.74 -18.57
N GLN A 363 13.96 -14.38 -19.65
CA GLN A 363 13.40 -15.72 -19.69
C GLN A 363 12.26 -15.98 -18.68
N GLN A 364 11.03 -16.14 -19.17
CA GLN A 364 9.98 -16.84 -18.42
C GLN A 364 10.46 -18.28 -18.13
N SER A 365 11.07 -18.49 -16.97
CA SER A 365 11.15 -19.83 -16.40
C SER A 365 9.72 -20.34 -16.20
N SER A 366 9.51 -21.65 -16.16
CA SER A 366 8.20 -22.29 -15.87
C SER A 366 7.57 -21.83 -14.55
N TYR A 367 8.34 -21.14 -13.70
CA TYR A 367 7.91 -20.59 -12.41
C TYR A 367 7.48 -19.12 -12.47
N GLY A 368 7.57 -18.45 -13.63
CA GLY A 368 7.17 -17.06 -13.82
C GLY A 368 8.07 -16.06 -13.07
N ILE A 369 9.38 -16.28 -13.03
CA ILE A 369 10.32 -15.36 -12.37
C ILE A 369 10.60 -14.17 -13.31
N VAL A 370 10.49 -12.94 -12.79
CA VAL A 370 10.81 -11.71 -13.51
C VAL A 370 11.99 -11.03 -12.85
N ARG A 371 12.99 -10.67 -13.64
CA ARG A 371 14.13 -9.87 -13.18
C ARG A 371 13.83 -8.40 -13.38
N VAL A 372 13.95 -7.60 -12.33
CA VAL A 372 13.89 -6.14 -12.44
C VAL A 372 15.12 -5.53 -11.78
N GLY A 373 15.98 -4.95 -12.60
CA GLY A 373 17.33 -4.54 -12.19
C GLY A 373 18.14 -5.72 -11.67
N THR A 374 18.60 -5.61 -10.42
CA THR A 374 19.38 -6.65 -9.72
C THR A 374 18.52 -7.65 -8.93
N TYR A 375 17.20 -7.46 -8.86
CA TYR A 375 16.30 -8.27 -8.05
C TYR A 375 15.48 -9.25 -8.91
N MET A 376 15.19 -10.42 -8.33
CA MET A 376 14.31 -11.43 -8.92
C MET A 376 13.01 -11.50 -8.13
N TYR A 377 11.88 -11.49 -8.84
CA TYR A 377 10.55 -11.56 -8.26
C TYR A 377 9.78 -12.72 -8.86
N ARG A 378 8.87 -13.30 -8.08
CA ARG A 378 7.91 -14.27 -8.60
C ARG A 378 6.71 -13.52 -9.15
N LEU A 379 6.39 -13.66 -10.43
CA LEU A 379 5.17 -13.10 -10.98
C LEU A 379 4.00 -13.98 -10.55
N LYS A 380 3.10 -13.40 -9.75
CA LYS A 380 1.88 -14.04 -9.27
C LYS A 380 0.72 -13.56 -10.12
N ALA A 381 -0.07 -14.50 -10.63
CA ALA A 381 -1.35 -14.16 -11.24
C ALA A 381 -2.20 -13.43 -10.20
N LEU A 382 -2.85 -12.35 -10.63
CA LEU A 382 -3.71 -11.58 -9.75
C LEU A 382 -4.90 -12.45 -9.32
N SER A 383 -5.27 -12.37 -8.04
CA SER A 383 -6.48 -13.03 -7.57
C SER A 383 -7.70 -12.48 -8.33
N PRO A 384 -8.62 -13.33 -8.79
CA PRO A 384 -9.86 -12.87 -9.41
C PRO A 384 -10.60 -11.90 -8.48
N PRO A 385 -11.21 -10.82 -9.01
CA PRO A 385 -11.89 -9.80 -8.22
C PRO A 385 -12.84 -10.33 -7.14
N VAL A 386 -13.63 -11.37 -7.45
CA VAL A 386 -14.54 -11.99 -6.48
C VAL A 386 -13.77 -12.64 -5.33
N THR A 387 -12.67 -13.34 -5.64
CA THR A 387 -11.80 -13.96 -4.64
C THR A 387 -11.11 -12.91 -3.78
N THR A 388 -10.65 -11.80 -4.38
CA THR A 388 -10.04 -10.69 -3.64
C THR A 388 -11.00 -10.12 -2.59
N LEU A 389 -12.27 -9.90 -2.94
CA LEU A 389 -13.28 -9.42 -1.99
C LEU A 389 -13.60 -10.44 -0.90
N LEU A 390 -13.83 -11.70 -1.27
CA LEU A 390 -14.15 -12.76 -0.30
C LEU A 390 -12.97 -13.13 0.60
N ASP A 391 -11.72 -12.90 0.15
CA ASP A 391 -10.54 -13.06 0.98
C ASP A 391 -10.32 -11.88 1.94
N LYS A 392 -10.71 -10.66 1.55
CA LYS A 392 -10.60 -9.46 2.38
C LYS A 392 -11.68 -9.42 3.47
N TRP A 393 -12.89 -9.88 3.16
CA TRP A 393 -14.07 -9.70 4.01
C TRP A 393 -14.60 -11.03 4.55
N PRO A 394 -14.99 -11.10 5.85
CA PRO A 394 -15.57 -12.31 6.40
C PRO A 394 -16.89 -12.64 5.68
N PRO A 395 -17.27 -13.92 5.55
CA PRO A 395 -18.52 -14.31 4.89
C PRO A 395 -19.79 -13.65 5.45
N ASP A 396 -19.81 -13.25 6.73
CA ASP A 396 -20.94 -12.52 7.32
C ASP A 396 -21.24 -11.18 6.61
N THR A 397 -20.24 -10.60 5.93
CA THR A 397 -20.38 -9.39 5.11
C THR A 397 -21.39 -9.61 3.96
N LEU A 398 -21.66 -10.85 3.55
CA LEU A 398 -22.70 -11.18 2.56
C LEU A 398 -24.11 -10.75 2.97
N ARG A 399 -24.36 -10.51 4.26
CA ARG A 399 -25.64 -9.94 4.72
C ARG A 399 -25.83 -8.50 4.23
N GLN A 400 -24.74 -7.78 3.96
CA GLN A 400 -24.79 -6.42 3.47
C GLN A 400 -25.12 -6.43 1.97
N ARG A 401 -26.20 -5.75 1.62
CA ARG A 401 -26.72 -5.72 0.24
C ARG A 401 -25.71 -5.17 -0.77
N SER A 402 -24.98 -4.12 -0.42
CA SER A 402 -23.93 -3.51 -1.25
C SER A 402 -22.83 -4.51 -1.61
N PHE A 403 -22.37 -5.29 -0.64
CA PHE A 403 -21.34 -6.31 -0.84
C PHE A 403 -21.83 -7.41 -1.77
N LEU A 404 -23.00 -7.96 -1.50
CA LEU A 404 -23.59 -9.02 -2.31
C LEU A 404 -23.84 -8.56 -3.75
N GLU A 405 -24.41 -7.37 -3.95
CA GLU A 405 -24.63 -6.83 -5.29
C GLU A 405 -23.33 -6.55 -6.04
N THR A 406 -22.29 -6.07 -5.34
CA THR A 406 -20.96 -5.88 -5.92
C THR A 406 -20.36 -7.21 -6.41
N ILE A 407 -20.44 -8.27 -5.60
CA ILE A 407 -20.00 -9.61 -6.03
C ILE A 407 -20.83 -10.07 -7.24
N LYS A 408 -22.15 -9.90 -7.22
CA LYS A 408 -23.01 -10.28 -8.35
C LYS A 408 -22.65 -9.53 -9.64
N ILE A 409 -22.30 -8.25 -9.54
CA ILE A 409 -21.76 -7.48 -10.68
C ILE A 409 -20.45 -8.10 -11.17
N LEU A 410 -19.48 -8.34 -10.29
CA LEU A 410 -18.20 -8.96 -10.67
C LEU A 410 -18.39 -10.31 -11.34
N VAL A 411 -19.26 -11.17 -10.79
CA VAL A 411 -19.65 -12.46 -11.36
C VAL A 411 -20.17 -12.25 -12.79
N ARG A 412 -21.18 -11.41 -13.00
CA ARG A 412 -21.76 -11.14 -14.34
C ARG A 412 -20.73 -10.66 -15.37
N HIS A 413 -19.67 -9.99 -14.93
CA HIS A 413 -18.61 -9.45 -15.77
C HIS A 413 -17.36 -10.34 -15.85
N GLY A 414 -17.43 -11.60 -15.41
CA GLY A 414 -16.32 -12.55 -15.54
C GLY A 414 -15.21 -12.40 -14.51
N GLY A 415 -15.47 -11.73 -13.38
CA GLY A 415 -14.51 -11.57 -12.27
C GLY A 415 -14.30 -12.83 -11.42
N LEU A 416 -14.77 -13.99 -11.87
CA LEU A 416 -14.56 -15.29 -11.23
C LEU A 416 -13.30 -15.97 -11.77
N ASP A 417 -12.72 -16.85 -10.95
CA ASP A 417 -11.67 -17.77 -11.37
C ASP A 417 -12.19 -18.72 -12.48
N PRO A 418 -11.33 -19.15 -13.44
CA PRO A 418 -11.68 -20.17 -14.42
C PRO A 418 -12.20 -21.48 -13.80
N ARG A 419 -11.82 -21.79 -12.56
CA ARG A 419 -12.34 -22.93 -11.76
C ARG A 419 -13.00 -22.41 -10.48
N PRO A 420 -14.19 -21.79 -10.58
CA PRO A 420 -14.78 -21.07 -9.46
C PRO A 420 -15.26 -22.01 -8.35
N GLY A 421 -15.59 -23.27 -8.66
CA GLY A 421 -15.94 -24.28 -7.66
C GLY A 421 -14.83 -24.49 -6.64
N LYS A 422 -13.59 -24.63 -7.12
CA LYS A 422 -12.42 -24.80 -6.26
C LYS A 422 -12.15 -23.59 -5.37
N ARG A 423 -12.31 -22.37 -5.89
CA ARG A 423 -12.10 -21.14 -5.11
C ARG A 423 -13.20 -20.92 -4.09
N LEU A 424 -14.46 -21.11 -4.48
CA LEU A 424 -15.59 -20.90 -3.58
C LEU A 424 -15.64 -21.94 -2.45
N ALA A 425 -15.07 -23.13 -2.64
CA ALA A 425 -14.92 -24.13 -1.58
C ALA A 425 -14.05 -23.65 -0.39
N LYS A 426 -13.18 -22.66 -0.59
CA LYS A 426 -12.40 -22.01 0.49
C LYS A 426 -13.30 -21.43 1.57
N TYR A 427 -14.44 -20.90 1.17
CA TYR A 427 -15.33 -20.19 2.07
C TYR A 427 -16.28 -21.21 2.70
N ASP A 428 -16.08 -21.41 3.99
CA ASP A 428 -17.14 -21.82 4.90
C ASP A 428 -17.15 -20.88 6.07
N CYS A 429 -18.31 -20.79 6.69
CA CYS A 429 -18.46 -20.08 7.94
C CYS A 429 -18.39 -21.09 9.10
N SER A 430 -18.07 -20.61 10.29
CA SER A 430 -18.18 -21.39 11.54
C SER A 430 -19.58 -21.96 11.74
N ASP A 431 -19.74 -22.94 12.64
CA ASP A 431 -21.02 -23.62 12.92
C ASP A 431 -22.22 -22.68 13.21
N ASP A 432 -21.98 -21.45 13.66
CA ASP A 432 -23.00 -20.44 13.94
C ASP A 432 -23.27 -19.48 12.76
N VAL A 433 -23.50 -20.03 11.56
CA VAL A 433 -23.88 -19.21 10.41
C VAL A 433 -25.32 -18.78 10.55
N GLY A 434 -25.56 -17.47 10.67
CA GLY A 434 -26.91 -16.93 10.60
C GLY A 434 -27.60 -17.34 9.30
N LYS A 435 -28.88 -17.73 9.37
CA LYS A 435 -29.70 -18.12 8.20
C LYS A 435 -29.65 -17.07 7.06
N GLU A 436 -29.50 -15.80 7.42
CA GLU A 436 -29.35 -14.67 6.50
C GLU A 436 -28.13 -14.81 5.58
N VAL A 437 -26.99 -15.28 6.09
CA VAL A 437 -25.78 -15.50 5.27
C VAL A 437 -26.00 -16.63 4.29
N VAL A 438 -26.67 -17.71 4.73
CA VAL A 438 -26.99 -18.85 3.84
C VAL A 438 -27.92 -18.41 2.71
N ILE A 439 -28.90 -17.55 2.99
CA ILE A 439 -29.79 -16.96 1.99
C ILE A 439 -29.00 -16.09 1.01
N ALA A 440 -28.14 -15.19 1.53
CA ALA A 440 -27.29 -14.33 0.69
C ALA A 440 -26.33 -15.14 -0.18
N TRP A 441 -25.76 -16.22 0.37
CA TRP A 441 -24.91 -17.16 -0.36
C TRP A 441 -25.69 -17.87 -1.48
N GLN A 442 -26.92 -18.32 -1.21
CA GLN A 442 -27.77 -18.91 -2.25
C GLN A 442 -28.09 -17.94 -3.39
N ASP A 443 -28.27 -16.65 -3.09
CA ASP A 443 -28.44 -15.61 -4.11
C ASP A 443 -27.15 -15.40 -4.94
N LEU A 444 -25.98 -15.39 -4.29
CA LEU A 444 -24.69 -15.40 -4.99
C LEU A 444 -24.57 -16.63 -5.93
N LEU A 445 -24.89 -17.83 -5.45
CA LEU A 445 -24.85 -19.05 -6.27
C LEU A 445 -25.82 -18.99 -7.45
N ALA A 446 -26.97 -18.35 -7.30
CA ALA A 446 -27.89 -18.11 -8.41
C ALA A 446 -27.24 -17.24 -9.50
N ALA A 447 -26.46 -16.22 -9.11
CA ALA A 447 -25.69 -15.42 -10.06
C ALA A 447 -24.58 -16.24 -10.75
N VAL A 448 -23.88 -17.11 -10.01
CA VAL A 448 -22.86 -18.01 -10.58
C VAL A 448 -23.48 -18.98 -11.59
N LEU A 449 -24.63 -19.58 -11.28
CA LEU A 449 -25.33 -20.50 -12.18
C LEU A 449 -25.74 -19.87 -13.52
N ASN A 450 -25.96 -18.55 -13.56
CA ASN A 450 -26.27 -17.85 -14.81
C ASN A 450 -25.06 -17.74 -15.75
N LEU A 451 -23.84 -17.83 -15.23
CA LEU A 451 -22.61 -17.92 -16.03
C LEU A 451 -22.33 -19.35 -16.49
N VAL A 452 -22.58 -20.31 -15.60
CA VAL A 452 -22.32 -21.73 -15.81
C VAL A 452 -23.52 -22.35 -16.52
N ARG A 453 -23.65 -22.04 -17.81
CA ARG A 453 -24.89 -22.26 -18.59
C ARG A 453 -25.12 -23.72 -18.95
N THR A 454 -24.06 -24.47 -19.28
CA THR A 454 -24.21 -25.85 -19.73
C THR A 454 -24.30 -26.81 -18.54
N LYS A 455 -24.89 -27.99 -18.77
CA LYS A 455 -24.96 -29.03 -17.75
C LYS A 455 -23.56 -29.52 -17.38
N GLU A 456 -22.69 -29.59 -18.37
CA GLU A 456 -21.30 -30.00 -18.27
C GLU A 456 -20.50 -29.03 -17.39
N ASP A 457 -20.63 -27.72 -17.61
CA ASP A 457 -19.95 -26.72 -16.78
C ASP A 457 -20.43 -26.76 -15.33
N ARG A 458 -21.74 -26.95 -15.10
CA ARG A 458 -22.31 -27.08 -13.73
C ARG A 458 -21.79 -28.31 -13.03
N THR A 459 -21.64 -29.38 -13.78
CA THR A 459 -21.10 -30.66 -13.31
C THR A 459 -19.61 -30.53 -12.98
N GLY A 460 -18.83 -29.88 -13.84
CA GLY A 460 -17.42 -29.57 -13.58
C GLY A 460 -17.23 -28.66 -12.37
N PHE A 461 -18.05 -27.62 -12.23
CA PHE A 461 -18.07 -26.76 -11.05
C PHE A 461 -18.33 -27.56 -9.77
N LEU A 462 -19.37 -28.40 -9.77
CA LEU A 462 -19.78 -29.16 -8.60
C LEU A 462 -18.70 -30.16 -8.20
N PHE A 463 -18.09 -30.84 -9.17
CA PHE A 463 -16.95 -31.73 -8.95
C PHE A 463 -15.79 -30.98 -8.28
N ASP A 464 -15.35 -29.86 -8.87
CA ASP A 464 -14.27 -29.04 -8.34
C ASP A 464 -14.55 -28.54 -6.93
N TYR A 465 -15.80 -28.13 -6.67
CA TYR A 465 -16.24 -27.66 -5.37
C TYR A 465 -16.17 -28.78 -4.33
N ILE A 466 -16.77 -29.95 -4.59
CA ILE A 466 -16.80 -31.08 -3.64
C ILE A 466 -15.38 -31.54 -3.31
N VAL A 467 -14.55 -31.75 -4.34
CA VAL A 467 -13.16 -32.20 -4.16
C VAL A 467 -12.39 -31.17 -3.35
N ALA A 468 -12.41 -29.90 -3.75
CA ALA A 468 -11.71 -28.84 -3.02
C ALA A 468 -12.23 -28.70 -1.58
N LYS A 469 -13.54 -28.83 -1.35
CA LYS A 469 -14.15 -28.67 -0.03
C LYS A 469 -13.74 -29.78 0.92
N GLY A 470 -13.77 -31.03 0.47
CA GLY A 470 -13.31 -32.17 1.26
C GLY A 470 -11.78 -32.18 1.43
N GLU A 471 -11.03 -31.70 0.44
CA GLU A 471 -9.58 -31.53 0.50
C GLU A 471 -9.13 -30.34 1.35
N TYR A 472 -10.01 -29.41 1.71
CA TYR A 472 -9.64 -28.20 2.44
C TYR A 472 -9.39 -28.50 3.93
N PRO A 473 -8.12 -28.49 4.37
CA PRO A 473 -7.78 -27.86 5.65
C PRO A 473 -6.57 -26.92 5.50
N LYS A 474 -6.23 -26.49 4.28
CA LYS A 474 -4.85 -26.08 3.92
C LYS A 474 -4.56 -24.59 3.74
N LEU A 475 -5.50 -23.66 3.91
CA LEU A 475 -5.25 -22.25 3.56
C LEU A 475 -5.38 -21.23 4.69
N GLY A 476 -5.41 -21.69 5.94
CA GLY A 476 -4.86 -20.89 7.04
C GLY A 476 -3.36 -21.16 7.12
N ILE A 477 -2.56 -20.37 6.39
CA ILE A 477 -1.11 -20.14 6.51
C ILE A 477 -0.41 -21.02 7.57
N CYS A 478 -0.07 -22.25 7.19
CA CYS A 478 1.21 -22.83 7.59
C CYS A 478 2.02 -22.88 6.31
N ASP A 479 2.61 -21.74 5.93
CA ASP A 479 3.91 -21.85 5.29
C ASP A 479 4.75 -22.71 6.26
N PRO A 480 5.41 -23.80 5.83
CA PRO A 480 6.36 -24.50 6.69
C PRO A 480 7.46 -23.59 7.27
N SER A 481 7.58 -22.34 6.81
CA SER A 481 8.37 -21.27 7.43
C SER A 481 7.68 -20.55 8.60
N ALA A 482 6.33 -20.54 8.65
CA ALA A 482 5.56 -19.87 9.68
C ALA A 482 5.89 -20.50 11.04
N ALA A 483 6.58 -19.72 11.85
CA ALA A 483 7.29 -20.20 13.01
C ALA A 483 6.38 -21.00 13.97
N PRO A 484 6.93 -22.00 14.69
CA PRO A 484 6.17 -22.96 15.52
C PRO A 484 5.31 -22.38 16.66
N TRP A 485 5.24 -21.05 16.79
CA TRP A 485 4.46 -20.33 17.80
C TRP A 485 3.16 -19.72 17.27
N ALA A 486 2.84 -19.82 15.97
CA ALA A 486 1.54 -19.35 15.48
C ALA A 486 0.39 -20.18 16.10
N PRO A 487 -0.65 -19.56 16.68
CA PRO A 487 -1.74 -20.30 17.31
C PRO A 487 -2.44 -21.19 16.28
N PRO A 488 -2.84 -22.42 16.64
CA PRO A 488 -3.50 -23.34 15.73
C PRO A 488 -4.77 -22.69 15.19
N ILE A 489 -4.77 -22.37 13.90
CA ILE A 489 -5.94 -21.85 13.21
C ILE A 489 -7.03 -22.92 13.31
N LYS A 490 -8.18 -22.57 13.89
CA LYS A 490 -9.33 -23.48 13.99
C LYS A 490 -9.62 -24.03 12.59
N ARG A 491 -9.61 -25.35 12.45
CA ARG A 491 -9.93 -25.99 11.18
C ARG A 491 -11.35 -25.59 10.79
N PRO A 492 -11.59 -25.11 9.55
CA PRO A 492 -12.94 -24.81 9.12
C PRO A 492 -13.76 -26.10 9.13
N VAL A 493 -14.84 -26.11 9.91
CA VAL A 493 -15.86 -27.16 9.87
C VAL A 493 -16.58 -27.05 8.53
N ILE A 494 -16.94 -28.20 7.92
CA ILE A 494 -17.77 -28.20 6.72
C ILE A 494 -19.19 -27.81 7.13
N GLY A 495 -19.54 -26.56 6.86
CA GLY A 495 -20.70 -25.87 7.39
C GLY A 495 -21.87 -25.76 6.41
N PRO A 496 -22.92 -25.01 6.80
CA PRO A 496 -24.15 -24.83 6.02
C PRO A 496 -23.94 -24.36 4.57
N LEU A 497 -22.87 -23.59 4.29
CA LEU A 497 -22.60 -23.10 2.93
C LEU A 497 -22.20 -24.22 1.98
N ALA A 498 -21.47 -25.23 2.47
CA ALA A 498 -21.10 -26.41 1.68
C ALA A 498 -22.34 -27.16 1.19
N TYR A 499 -23.24 -27.49 2.13
CA TYR A 499 -24.47 -28.21 1.86
C TYR A 499 -25.40 -27.42 0.94
N ALA A 500 -25.55 -26.11 1.18
CA ALA A 500 -26.33 -25.23 0.33
C ALA A 500 -25.78 -25.18 -1.12
N THR A 501 -24.45 -25.16 -1.28
CA THR A 501 -23.81 -25.11 -2.60
C THR A 501 -24.06 -26.37 -3.40
N VAL A 502 -23.80 -27.54 -2.80
CA VAL A 502 -24.00 -28.84 -3.46
C VAL A 502 -25.47 -29.02 -3.84
N THR A 503 -26.38 -28.77 -2.91
CA THR A 503 -27.83 -28.87 -3.13
C THR A 503 -28.28 -27.98 -4.29
N ARG A 504 -27.84 -26.71 -4.31
CA ARG A 504 -28.25 -25.74 -5.32
C ARG A 504 -27.80 -26.14 -6.73
N PHE A 505 -26.59 -26.67 -6.88
CA PHE A 505 -26.07 -27.12 -8.17
C PHE A 505 -26.74 -28.40 -8.67
N ILE A 506 -27.04 -29.36 -7.78
CA ILE A 506 -27.81 -30.56 -8.13
C ILE A 506 -29.21 -30.17 -8.62
N LEU A 507 -29.90 -29.28 -7.90
CA LEU A 507 -31.21 -28.76 -8.31
C LEU A 507 -31.15 -28.01 -9.66
N ALA A 508 -30.00 -27.42 -9.99
CA ALA A 508 -29.74 -26.82 -11.30
C ALA A 508 -29.32 -27.83 -12.38
N GLY A 509 -29.38 -29.13 -12.10
CA GLY A 509 -29.12 -30.22 -13.04
C GLY A 509 -27.66 -30.68 -13.14
N ALA A 510 -26.77 -30.23 -12.25
CA ALA A 510 -25.41 -30.77 -12.16
C ALA A 510 -25.44 -32.25 -11.79
N ASN A 511 -24.58 -33.05 -12.42
CA ASN A 511 -24.48 -34.48 -12.13
C ASN A 511 -23.40 -34.75 -11.06
N ILE A 512 -23.79 -35.00 -9.81
CA ILE A 512 -22.85 -35.34 -8.73
C ILE A 512 -22.03 -36.62 -9.01
N ASN A 513 -22.55 -37.50 -9.86
CA ASN A 513 -21.98 -38.80 -10.21
C ASN A 513 -21.21 -38.78 -11.54
N ALA A 514 -20.92 -37.61 -12.09
CA ALA A 514 -20.14 -37.51 -13.31
C ALA A 514 -18.69 -37.95 -13.06
N VAL A 515 -18.17 -38.70 -14.04
CA VAL A 515 -16.78 -39.14 -14.05
C VAL A 515 -15.97 -38.13 -14.86
N LEU A 516 -15.21 -37.28 -14.17
CA LEU A 516 -14.44 -36.20 -14.77
C LEU A 516 -12.95 -36.38 -14.52
N SER A 517 -12.13 -36.00 -15.51
CA SER A 517 -10.69 -35.79 -15.30
C SER A 517 -10.49 -34.39 -14.72
N ASP A 518 -9.62 -34.23 -13.72
CA ASP A 518 -9.30 -32.94 -13.08
C ASP A 518 -8.46 -32.02 -13.99
N ALA A 519 -8.30 -32.43 -15.27
CA ALA A 519 -8.00 -31.59 -16.41
C ALA A 519 -6.86 -30.58 -16.13
N ARG A 520 -5.70 -31.11 -15.73
CA ARG A 520 -4.46 -30.57 -16.28
C ARG A 520 -4.07 -31.48 -17.44
N PRO A 521 -4.10 -31.01 -18.69
CA PRO A 521 -3.63 -31.80 -19.84
C PRO A 521 -2.14 -32.21 -19.75
N GLN A 522 -1.43 -31.83 -18.68
CA GLN A 522 -0.02 -32.09 -18.45
C GLN A 522 0.26 -33.22 -17.44
N ASP A 523 -0.73 -33.69 -16.67
CA ASP A 523 -0.53 -34.84 -15.78
C ASP A 523 -1.17 -36.10 -16.36
N PRO A 524 -0.41 -36.96 -17.06
CA PRO A 524 -0.93 -38.21 -17.62
C PRO A 524 -1.43 -39.18 -16.54
N ALA A 525 -1.20 -38.92 -15.24
CA ALA A 525 -1.74 -39.71 -14.14
C ALA A 525 -3.20 -39.34 -13.78
N ASP A 526 -3.74 -38.21 -14.25
CA ASP A 526 -5.03 -37.70 -13.80
C ASP A 526 -6.21 -38.32 -14.56
N LYS A 527 -6.69 -39.44 -14.02
CA LYS A 527 -7.76 -40.24 -14.62
C LYS A 527 -9.15 -39.74 -14.28
N PRO A 528 -10.14 -40.03 -15.14
CA PRO A 528 -11.52 -39.68 -14.89
C PRO A 528 -12.05 -40.44 -13.66
N GLN A 529 -12.55 -39.69 -12.67
CA GLN A 529 -13.10 -40.21 -11.41
C GLN A 529 -14.35 -39.42 -11.02
N THR A 530 -15.18 -39.94 -10.10
CA THR A 530 -16.24 -39.14 -9.46
C THR A 530 -15.66 -38.31 -8.32
N ALA A 531 -16.35 -37.23 -7.94
CA ALA A 531 -15.89 -36.37 -6.84
C ALA A 531 -15.80 -37.14 -5.52
N LEU A 532 -16.76 -38.03 -5.26
CA LEU A 532 -16.78 -38.92 -4.10
C LEU A 532 -15.56 -39.85 -4.09
N PHE A 533 -15.27 -40.50 -5.22
CA PHE A 533 -14.12 -41.39 -5.34
C PHE A 533 -12.80 -40.65 -5.12
N LYS A 534 -12.63 -39.48 -5.74
CA LYS A 534 -11.44 -38.63 -5.58
C LYS A 534 -11.22 -38.23 -4.13
N LEU A 535 -12.28 -37.88 -3.39
CA LEU A 535 -12.16 -37.58 -1.96
C LEU A 535 -11.71 -38.79 -1.14
N CYS A 536 -12.33 -39.96 -1.36
CA CYS A 536 -11.92 -41.19 -0.70
C CYS A 536 -10.45 -41.54 -1.00
N ASP A 537 -10.02 -41.38 -2.25
CA ASP A 537 -8.62 -41.56 -2.67
C ASP A 537 -7.67 -40.62 -1.93
N ARG A 538 -8.02 -39.32 -1.84
CA ARG A 538 -7.22 -38.33 -1.10
C ARG A 538 -7.11 -38.62 0.39
N TYR A 539 -8.15 -39.20 1.00
CA TYR A 539 -8.11 -39.61 2.40
C TYR A 539 -7.33 -40.90 2.61
N ALA A 540 -7.29 -41.77 1.59
CA ALA A 540 -6.63 -43.07 1.62
C ALA A 540 -5.13 -43.01 1.26
N CYS A 541 -4.72 -42.12 0.37
CA CYS A 541 -3.35 -42.06 -0.17
C CYS A 541 -2.27 -41.58 0.83
N LYS A 542 -1.19 -42.38 1.00
CA LYS A 542 0.05 -42.04 1.73
C LYS A 542 1.06 -41.17 0.96
N SER A 543 0.99 -41.16 -0.36
CA SER A 543 2.15 -40.93 -1.25
C SER A 543 2.77 -39.54 -1.26
N TYR A 544 2.25 -38.59 -0.48
CA TYR A 544 2.91 -37.29 -0.26
C TYR A 544 3.81 -37.35 0.98
N HIS A 545 4.80 -38.26 0.96
CA HIS A 545 5.80 -38.39 2.02
C HIS A 545 6.58 -37.09 2.29
N PHE A 546 6.66 -36.17 1.32
CA PHE A 546 7.30 -34.86 1.50
C PHE A 546 6.46 -33.87 2.34
N PHE A 547 5.18 -34.15 2.60
CA PHE A 547 4.25 -33.30 3.37
C PHE A 547 3.52 -34.07 4.49
N ALA A 548 4.10 -35.16 5.00
CA ALA A 548 3.46 -36.10 5.94
C ALA A 548 2.88 -35.49 7.23
N TYR A 549 3.17 -34.22 7.55
CA TYR A 549 2.59 -33.48 8.67
C TYR A 549 1.23 -32.81 8.37
N HIS A 550 0.77 -32.77 7.12
CA HIS A 550 -0.39 -31.95 6.72
C HIS A 550 -1.41 -32.63 5.77
N LEU A 551 -1.39 -33.95 5.63
CA LEU A 551 -2.43 -34.62 4.83
C LEU A 551 -3.78 -34.62 5.57
N PRO A 552 -4.90 -34.53 4.82
CA PRO A 552 -6.23 -34.53 5.40
C PRO A 552 -6.57 -35.92 5.96
N ARG A 553 -6.41 -36.08 7.28
CA ARG A 553 -6.90 -37.23 8.03
C ARG A 553 -8.42 -37.35 7.96
N LEU A 554 -8.95 -38.57 7.93
CA LEU A 554 -10.39 -38.76 8.10
C LEU A 554 -10.74 -38.31 9.53
N VAL A 555 -11.56 -37.27 9.62
CA VAL A 555 -12.05 -36.69 10.88
C VAL A 555 -13.58 -36.70 10.87
N PRO A 556 -14.25 -36.62 12.02
CA PRO A 556 -15.71 -36.71 12.10
C PRO A 556 -16.45 -35.80 11.12
N GLU A 557 -15.97 -34.58 10.91
CA GLU A 557 -16.57 -33.60 10.01
C GLU A 557 -16.52 -34.04 8.54
N ARG A 558 -15.44 -34.72 8.13
CA ARG A 558 -15.30 -35.26 6.76
C ARG A 558 -16.14 -36.51 6.56
N ALA A 559 -16.15 -37.40 7.54
CA ALA A 559 -17.01 -38.57 7.52
C ALA A 559 -18.49 -38.17 7.45
N ALA A 560 -18.87 -37.12 8.19
CA ALA A 560 -20.20 -36.52 8.13
C ALA A 560 -20.51 -35.94 6.74
N PHE A 561 -19.58 -35.19 6.14
CA PHE A 561 -19.76 -34.64 4.79
C PHE A 561 -19.91 -35.74 3.73
N LEU A 562 -19.07 -36.77 3.73
CA LEU A 562 -19.19 -37.90 2.80
C LEU A 562 -20.50 -38.68 3.01
N THR A 563 -20.88 -38.91 4.26
CA THR A 563 -22.15 -39.55 4.60
C THR A 563 -23.33 -38.75 4.06
N TRP A 564 -23.29 -37.42 4.21
CA TRP A 564 -24.29 -36.52 3.66
C TRP A 564 -24.32 -36.55 2.12
N LEU A 565 -23.15 -36.56 1.46
CA LEU A 565 -23.08 -36.64 -0.01
C LEU A 565 -23.78 -37.90 -0.53
N VAL A 566 -23.59 -39.04 0.14
CA VAL A 566 -24.22 -40.31 -0.25
C VAL A 566 -25.71 -40.31 0.07
N ARG A 567 -26.08 -40.02 1.32
CA ARG A 567 -27.47 -40.18 1.80
C ARG A 567 -28.42 -39.10 1.30
N GLU A 568 -27.96 -37.86 1.29
CA GLU A 568 -28.81 -36.69 1.05
C GLU A 568 -28.59 -36.08 -0.34
N ALA A 569 -27.34 -36.07 -0.83
CA ALA A 569 -27.01 -35.49 -2.13
C ALA A 569 -27.05 -36.50 -3.30
N GLY A 570 -27.22 -37.79 -3.03
CA GLY A 570 -27.36 -38.84 -4.06
C GLY A 570 -26.06 -39.20 -4.78
N ALA A 571 -24.90 -39.01 -4.14
CA ALA A 571 -23.63 -39.53 -4.65
C ALA A 571 -23.65 -41.06 -4.61
N ASP A 572 -23.37 -41.71 -5.74
CA ASP A 572 -23.39 -43.16 -5.91
C ASP A 572 -21.99 -43.75 -5.62
N PRO A 573 -21.81 -44.46 -4.49
CA PRO A 573 -20.54 -45.06 -4.13
C PRO A 573 -20.18 -46.30 -4.95
N THR A 574 -21.13 -46.86 -5.71
CA THR A 574 -20.96 -48.09 -6.50
C THR A 574 -20.28 -47.86 -7.84
N ILE A 575 -20.15 -46.60 -8.27
CA ILE A 575 -19.48 -46.23 -9.51
C ILE A 575 -17.99 -46.59 -9.42
N LYS A 576 -17.58 -47.51 -10.29
CA LYS A 576 -16.19 -47.94 -10.39
C LYS A 576 -15.36 -46.90 -11.14
N CYS A 577 -14.35 -46.38 -10.48
CA CYS A 577 -13.39 -45.45 -11.06
C CYS A 577 -12.02 -46.12 -11.19
N ILE A 578 -11.18 -45.60 -12.08
CA ILE A 578 -9.85 -46.15 -12.27
C ILE A 578 -8.95 -45.69 -11.12
N TYR A 579 -8.38 -46.66 -10.41
CA TYR A 579 -7.39 -46.52 -9.35
C TYR A 579 -6.03 -47.02 -9.84
N TRP A 580 -4.95 -46.39 -9.39
CA TRP A 580 -3.60 -46.91 -9.57
C TRP A 580 -3.08 -47.43 -8.22
N GLY A 581 -3.12 -48.74 -8.05
CA GLY A 581 -2.40 -49.40 -6.96
C GLY A 581 -0.95 -49.70 -7.36
N GLU A 582 -0.18 -50.23 -6.42
CA GLU A 582 1.20 -50.71 -6.67
C GLU A 582 1.28 -51.78 -7.79
N THR A 583 0.17 -52.44 -8.07
CA THR A 583 0.03 -53.54 -9.05
C THR A 583 -0.48 -53.11 -10.43
N GLY A 584 -0.85 -51.84 -10.63
CA GLY A 584 -1.35 -51.33 -11.91
C GLY A 584 -2.74 -50.66 -11.84
N CYS A 585 -3.43 -50.60 -13.00
CA CYS A 585 -4.76 -50.00 -13.12
C CYS A 585 -5.85 -50.98 -12.69
N GLU A 586 -6.60 -50.65 -11.65
CA GLU A 586 -7.76 -51.43 -11.22
C GLU A 586 -9.01 -50.55 -11.17
N LEU A 587 -10.18 -51.12 -11.48
CA LEU A 587 -11.46 -50.45 -11.29
C LEU A 587 -11.95 -50.72 -9.87
N ARG A 588 -12.06 -49.68 -9.04
CA ARG A 588 -12.51 -49.78 -7.65
C ARG A 588 -13.69 -48.86 -7.38
N THR A 589 -14.55 -49.28 -6.48
CA THR A 589 -15.54 -48.42 -5.81
C THR A 589 -14.87 -47.60 -4.70
N ALA A 590 -15.56 -46.57 -4.20
CA ALA A 590 -15.05 -45.75 -3.09
C ALA A 590 -14.82 -46.58 -1.80
N ALA A 591 -15.69 -47.57 -1.54
CA ALA A 591 -15.59 -48.45 -0.38
C ALA A 591 -14.42 -49.46 -0.49
N GLU A 592 -14.23 -50.07 -1.67
CA GLU A 592 -13.10 -50.97 -1.94
C GLU A 592 -11.76 -50.24 -1.79
N LEU A 593 -11.69 -48.98 -2.22
CA LEU A 593 -10.51 -48.14 -2.05
C LEU A 593 -10.18 -47.90 -0.58
N LEU A 594 -11.15 -47.45 0.22
CA LEU A 594 -10.92 -47.22 1.66
C LEU A 594 -10.52 -48.50 2.40
N ARG A 595 -11.11 -49.65 2.06
CA ARG A 595 -10.71 -50.94 2.66
C ARG A 595 -9.28 -51.31 2.33
N ALA A 596 -8.87 -51.16 1.08
CA ALA A 596 -7.53 -51.51 0.63
C ALA A 596 -6.46 -50.69 1.38
N GLU A 597 -6.74 -49.43 1.66
CA GLU A 597 -5.83 -48.54 2.37
C GLU A 597 -6.07 -48.52 3.89
N MET A 598 -7.03 -49.28 4.42
CA MET A 598 -7.43 -49.21 5.84
C MET A 598 -6.30 -49.57 6.82
N GLY A 599 -5.37 -50.43 6.40
CA GLY A 599 -4.17 -50.77 7.17
C GLY A 599 -3.28 -49.55 7.46
N GLN A 600 -3.46 -48.45 6.72
CA GLN A 600 -2.68 -47.22 6.82
C GLN A 600 -3.22 -46.22 7.85
N PHE A 601 -4.49 -46.33 8.21
CA PHE A 601 -5.14 -45.44 9.17
C PHE A 601 -4.71 -45.72 10.61
N ARG A 602 -4.71 -44.66 11.45
CA ARG A 602 -4.64 -44.76 12.91
C ARG A 602 -5.91 -45.41 13.46
N VAL A 603 -5.88 -45.89 14.70
CA VAL A 603 -7.02 -46.56 15.34
C VAL A 603 -8.30 -45.72 15.26
N GLU A 604 -8.24 -44.45 15.65
CA GLU A 604 -9.39 -43.51 15.59
C GLU A 604 -9.89 -43.27 14.15
N GLU A 605 -8.99 -43.24 13.17
CA GLU A 605 -9.35 -43.07 11.76
C GLU A 605 -9.94 -44.34 11.15
N ARG A 606 -9.53 -45.52 11.64
CA ARG A 606 -10.09 -46.81 11.22
C ARG A 606 -11.54 -46.94 11.63
N GLU A 607 -11.88 -46.54 12.86
CA GLU A 607 -13.27 -46.54 13.33
C GLU A 607 -14.15 -45.66 12.42
N LEU A 608 -13.72 -44.44 12.12
CA LEU A 608 -14.41 -43.55 11.18
C LEU A 608 -14.47 -44.13 9.76
N ALA A 609 -13.39 -44.76 9.29
CA ALA A 609 -13.34 -45.37 7.96
C ALA A 609 -14.29 -46.57 7.87
N GLU A 610 -14.37 -47.41 8.90
CA GLU A 610 -15.30 -48.53 8.97
C GLU A 610 -16.75 -48.06 8.99
N GLU A 611 -17.06 -47.01 9.77
CA GLU A 611 -18.38 -46.38 9.75
C GLU A 611 -18.73 -45.85 8.37
N LEU A 612 -17.80 -45.15 7.73
CA LEU A 612 -17.98 -44.61 6.39
C LEU A 612 -18.14 -45.72 5.34
N ILE A 613 -17.35 -46.80 5.42
CA ILE A 613 -17.47 -47.96 4.53
C ILE A 613 -18.88 -48.56 4.64
N LYS A 614 -19.44 -48.69 5.85
CA LYS A 614 -20.83 -49.14 6.05
C LYS A 614 -21.85 -48.20 5.42
N VAL A 615 -21.55 -46.90 5.29
CA VAL A 615 -22.41 -45.96 4.55
C VAL A 615 -22.25 -46.14 3.06
N LEU A 616 -21.04 -46.34 2.56
CA LEU A 616 -20.75 -46.50 1.13
C LEU A 616 -21.23 -47.84 0.55
N GLU A 617 -21.45 -48.86 1.38
CA GLU A 617 -21.98 -50.17 0.96
C GLU A 617 -23.51 -50.28 0.99
N LYS A 618 -24.18 -49.36 1.68
CA LYS A 618 -25.64 -49.31 1.76
C LYS A 618 -26.18 -48.44 0.64
#